data_AF-A0A964ZG12-F1
#
_entry.id   AF-A0A964ZG12-F1
#
_cell.length_a   1.000
_cell.length_b   1.000
_cell.length_c   1.000
_cell.angle_alpha   90.00
_cell.angle_beta   90.00
_cell.angle_gamma   90.00
#
_symmetry.space_group_name_H-M   'P 1'
#
loop_
_entity.id
_entity.type
_entity.pdbx_description
1 polymer ?
#
loop_
_entity_poly.entity_id
_entity_poly.type
_entity_poly.pdbx_seq_one_letter_code
_entity_poly.pdbx_strand_id
1 'polypeptide(L)' 'MTVYGLKGDDTIDASFLKRPVRLYGGEGNDQLTGTAIADALFGGAGDDTILGGGGDDG' A
#
# COMPACT_ATOMS: atom_id res chain seq x y z
N MET A 1 11.54 1.02 2.07
CA MET A 1 11.07 -0.25 2.68
C MET A 1 10.11 -0.90 1.72
N THR A 2 10.11 -2.22 1.61
CA THR A 2 9.18 -2.95 0.73
C THR A 2 8.40 -3.97 1.54
N VAL A 3 7.09 -4.08 1.29
CA VAL A 3 6.17 -5.02 1.93
C VAL A 3 5.37 -5.74 0.85
N TYR A 4 5.12 -7.04 1.04
CA TYR A 4 4.34 -7.89 0.14
C TYR A 4 3.28 -8.66 0.97
N GLY A 5 2.01 -8.60 0.56
CA GLY A 5 0.92 -9.40 1.13
C GLY A 5 0.85 -10.82 0.55
N LEU A 6 1.09 -10.95 -0.75
CA LEU A 6 1.14 -12.20 -1.55
C LEU A 6 -0.22 -12.72 -2.00
N LYS A 7 -0.86 -13.62 -1.24
CA LYS A 7 -2.14 -14.25 -1.59
C LYS A 7 -3.12 -14.05 -0.45
N GLY A 8 -4.38 -13.82 -0.79
CA GLY A 8 -5.46 -13.58 0.16
C GLY A 8 -5.70 -12.09 0.36
N ASP A 9 -6.77 -11.76 1.09
CA ASP A 9 -7.15 -10.38 1.32
C ASP A 9 -6.32 -9.81 2.50
N ASP A 10 -5.41 -8.89 2.20
CA ASP A 10 -4.46 -8.33 3.15
C ASP A 10 -4.85 -6.93 3.66
N THR A 11 -4.34 -6.57 4.84
CA THR A 11 -4.41 -5.19 5.35
C THR A 11 -3.02 -4.73 5.74
N ILE A 12 -2.49 -3.75 4.99
CA ILE A 12 -1.14 -3.23 5.15
C ILE A 12 -1.21 -1.73 5.44
N ASP A 13 -0.83 -1.35 6.66
CA ASP A 13 -0.81 0.05 7.10
C ASP A 13 0.63 0.52 7.31
N ALA A 14 1.05 1.50 6.51
CA ALA A 14 2.35 2.17 6.61
C ALA A 14 2.25 3.61 7.14
N SER A 15 1.06 4.09 7.52
CA SER A 15 0.79 5.50 7.87
C SER A 15 1.68 6.06 8.98
N PHE A 16 2.21 5.21 9.85
CA PHE A 16 3.09 5.58 10.95
C PHE A 16 4.54 5.88 10.51
N LEU A 17 4.91 5.52 9.28
CA LEU A 17 6.25 5.75 8.76
C LEU A 17 6.40 7.19 8.25
N LYS A 18 7.62 7.73 8.43
CA LYS A 18 8.00 9.09 7.97
C LYS A 18 8.99 9.03 6.80
N ARG A 19 8.85 8.00 5.96
CA ARG A 19 9.70 7.75 4.79
C ARG A 19 8.94 6.96 3.73
N PRO A 20 9.32 7.09 2.43
CA PRO A 20 8.68 6.35 1.36
C PRO A 20 8.68 4.83 1.55
N VAL A 21 7.60 4.19 1.12
CA VAL A 21 7.41 2.74 1.08
C VAL A 21 7.01 2.25 -0.30
N ARG A 22 7.21 0.95 -0.50
CA ARG A 22 6.64 0.19 -1.62
C ARG A 22 5.75 -0.89 -1.04
N LEU A 23 4.45 -0.80 -1.23
CA LEU A 23 3.49 -1.81 -0.77
C LEU A 23 2.95 -2.56 -1.98
N TYR A 24 2.95 -3.88 -1.88
CA TYR A 24 2.38 -4.79 -2.86
C TYR A 24 1.35 -5.66 -2.14
N GLY A 25 0.06 -5.54 -2.51
CA GLY A 25 -1.01 -6.37 -1.95
C GLY A 25 -0.86 -7.82 -2.43
N GLY A 26 -1.11 -8.08 -3.71
CA GLY A 26 -0.89 -9.37 -4.32
C GLY A 26 -2.14 -9.89 -5.00
N GLU A 27 -2.49 -11.16 -4.79
CA GLU A 27 -3.80 -11.71 -5.17
C GLU A 27 -4.75 -11.55 -3.98
N GLY A 28 -5.96 -11.01 -4.19
CA GLY A 28 -6.93 -10.79 -3.12
C GLY A 28 -7.53 -9.38 -3.19
N ASN A 29 -8.49 -9.09 -2.32
CA ASN A 29 -9.06 -7.75 -2.17
C ASN A 29 -8.34 -7.03 -1.02
N ASP A 30 -7.30 -6.26 -1.35
CA ASP A 30 -6.37 -5.73 -0.35
C ASP A 30 -6.74 -4.33 0.14
N GLN A 31 -6.34 -4.00 1.37
CA GLN A 31 -6.40 -2.65 1.92
C GLN A 31 -4.99 -2.13 2.21
N LEU A 32 -4.54 -1.18 1.39
CA LEU A 32 -3.19 -0.60 1.48
C LEU A 32 -3.26 0.86 1.92
N THR A 33 -2.62 1.20 3.04
CA THR A 33 -2.47 2.58 3.51
C THR A 33 -1.01 3.00 3.45
N GLY A 34 -0.72 4.02 2.64
CA GLY A 34 0.57 4.67 2.52
C GLY A 34 0.91 5.59 3.70
N THR A 35 2.05 6.23 3.58
CA THR A 35 2.64 7.21 4.49
C THR A 35 2.19 8.63 4.16
N ALA A 36 2.64 9.61 4.95
CA ALA A 36 2.40 11.03 4.66
C ALA A 36 3.31 11.62 3.55
N ILE A 37 4.08 10.78 2.86
CA ILE A 37 5.11 11.13 1.86
C ILE A 37 4.86 10.29 0.61
N ALA A 38 5.38 10.72 -0.55
CA ALA A 38 5.20 10.02 -1.80
C ALA A 38 5.62 8.53 -1.74
N ASP A 39 4.70 7.64 -2.11
CA ASP A 39 4.83 6.18 -2.00
C ASP A 39 4.61 5.45 -3.32
N ALA A 40 4.94 4.15 -3.35
CA ALA A 40 4.56 3.28 -4.46
C ALA A 40 3.66 2.16 -3.94
N LEU A 41 2.35 2.29 -4.17
CA LEU A 41 1.35 1.34 -3.70
C LEU A 41 0.76 0.57 -4.89
N PHE A 42 0.79 -0.76 -4.81
CA PHE A 42 0.29 -1.66 -5.85
C PHE A 42 -0.66 -2.65 -5.19
N GLY A 43 -1.96 -2.55 -5.50
CA GLY A 43 -2.98 -3.49 -5.00
C GLY A 43 -2.71 -4.90 -5.53
N GLY A 44 -2.91 -5.09 -6.83
CA GLY A 44 -2.55 -6.33 -7.50
C GLY A 44 -3.75 -6.88 -8.25
N ALA A 45 -4.07 -8.15 -8.05
CA ALA A 45 -5.22 -8.80 -8.64
C ALA A 45 -6.35 -8.91 -7.61
N GLY A 46 -7.48 -8.24 -7.89
CA GLY A 46 -8.66 -8.20 -7.02
C GLY A 46 -9.20 -6.79 -6.94
N ASP A 47 -10.20 -6.58 -6.08
CA ASP A 47 -10.81 -5.28 -5.84
C ASP A 47 -10.15 -4.61 -4.63
N ASP A 48 -9.07 -3.87 -4.89
CA ASP A 48 -8.24 -3.27 -3.85
C ASP A 48 -8.69 -1.87 -3.43
N THR A 49 -8.47 -1.54 -2.16
CA THR A 49 -8.60 -0.17 -1.63
C THR A 49 -7.22 0.38 -1.28
N ILE A 50 -6.82 1.46 -1.96
CA ILE A 50 -5.51 2.09 -1.77
C ILE A 50 -5.68 3.53 -1.28
N LEU A 51 -5.11 3.83 -0.12
CA LEU A 51 -5.03 5.17 0.46
C LEU A 51 -3.58 5.66 0.44
N GLY A 52 -3.22 6.51 -0.53
CA GLY A 52 -1.85 7.02 -0.73
C GLY A 52 -1.27 7.84 0.43
N GLY A 53 -2.12 8.41 1.28
CA GLY A 53 -1.66 9.15 2.46
C GLY A 53 -1.18 10.57 2.18
N GLY A 54 -1.69 11.27 1.16
CA GLY A 54 -1.62 12.74 1.10
C GLY A 54 -0.24 13.38 0.89
N GLY A 55 0.83 12.60 0.67
CA GLY A 55 1.99 13.10 -0.04
C GLY A 55 1.59 13.42 -1.48
N ASP A 56 2.09 14.51 -2.05
CA ASP A 56 1.96 14.74 -3.50
C ASP A 56 2.69 13.60 -4.23
N ASP A 57 1.94 12.56 -4.60
CA ASP A 57 2.36 11.40 -5.38
C ASP A 57 2.52 11.78 -6.87
N GLY A 58 3.28 12.85 -7.14
CA GLY A 58 3.54 13.40 -8.47
C GLY A 58 4.56 12.63 -9.30
#